data_AF-A0A2X3GJC7-F1
#
_entry.id   AF-A0A2X3GJC7-F1
#
_cell.length_a   1.000
_cell.length_b   1.000
_cell.length_c   1.000
_cell.angle_alpha   90.00
_cell.angle_beta   90.00
_cell.angle_gamma   90.00
#
_symmetry.space_group_name_H-M   'P 1'
#
loop_
_entity.id
_entity.type
_entity.pdbx_description
1 polymer ?
#
loop_
_entity_poly.entity_id
_entity_poly.type
_entity_poly.pdbx_seq_one_letter_code
_entity_poly.pdbx_strand_id
1 'polypeptide(L)'
;MEEGGDALPPLPKDKEWKNVRADSLIFAVNVNLDGETKRGVIMTDRVALVPSTVWVKTLDGEGKEKHVHVPVSDIELLSVEG
;
A
#
# COMPACT_ATOMS: atom_id res chain seq x y z
N MET A 1 -38.13 -1.39 37.02
CA MET A 1 -37.91 -2.30 35.88
C MET A 1 -36.74 -1.72 35.13
N GLU A 2 -35.59 -2.36 35.27
CA GLU A 2 -34.40 -2.08 34.46
C GLU A 2 -34.68 -2.65 33.07
N GLU A 3 -34.69 -1.82 32.04
CA GLU A 3 -34.58 -2.31 30.67
C GLU A 3 -33.13 -2.15 30.23
N GLY A 4 -32.50 -3.31 30.10
CA GLY A 4 -31.10 -3.51 29.80
C GLY A 4 -30.73 -2.90 28.46
N GLY A 5 -29.55 -2.29 28.46
CA GLY A 5 -28.91 -1.81 27.27
C GLY A 5 -28.64 -2.95 26.29
N ASP A 6 -29.12 -2.77 25.07
CA ASP A 6 -28.45 -3.30 23.88
C ASP A 6 -28.00 -2.09 23.06
N ALA A 7 -27.02 -1.37 23.61
CA ALA A 7 -26.32 -0.36 22.85
C ALA A 7 -25.42 -1.09 21.86
N LEU A 8 -25.88 -1.24 20.62
CA LEU A 8 -25.03 -1.60 19.49
C LEU A 8 -23.74 -0.75 19.59
N PRO A 9 -22.54 -1.34 19.47
CA PRO A 9 -21.33 -0.56 19.47
C PRO A 9 -21.47 0.51 18.39
N PRO A 10 -21.13 1.79 18.69
CA PRO A 10 -21.27 2.85 17.71
C PRO A 10 -20.47 2.42 16.48
N LEU A 11 -21.14 2.39 15.33
CA LEU A 11 -20.48 2.17 14.05
C LEU A 11 -19.28 3.11 14.01
N PRO A 12 -18.06 2.62 13.70
CA PRO A 12 -16.88 3.46 13.67
C PRO A 12 -17.23 4.68 12.82
N LYS A 13 -17.09 5.88 13.44
CA LYS A 13 -17.34 7.16 12.79
C LYS A 13 -16.77 7.09 11.39
N ASP A 14 -17.60 7.45 10.41
CA ASP A 14 -17.28 7.47 8.99
C ASP A 14 -15.79 7.70 8.81
N LYS A 15 -15.10 6.74 8.17
CA LYS A 15 -13.68 6.91 7.81
C LYS A 15 -13.60 8.22 7.04
N GLU A 16 -13.15 9.28 7.71
CA GLU A 16 -13.08 10.60 7.12
C GLU A 16 -12.14 10.50 5.91
N TRP A 17 -12.71 10.71 4.72
CA TRP A 17 -11.93 10.72 3.49
C TRP A 17 -10.97 11.91 3.56
N LYS A 18 -9.71 11.65 3.88
CA LYS A 18 -8.65 12.67 3.87
C LYS A 18 -8.21 12.88 2.43
N ASN A 19 -8.40 14.09 1.91
CA ASN A 19 -7.85 14.47 0.62
C ASN A 19 -6.33 14.63 0.78
N VAL A 20 -5.57 13.76 0.12
CA VAL A 20 -4.10 13.79 0.10
C VAL A 20 -3.64 13.99 -1.34
N ARG A 21 -2.56 14.76 -1.54
CA ARG A 21 -1.98 14.91 -2.87
C ARG A 21 -1.32 13.59 -3.30
N ALA A 22 -1.49 13.22 -4.56
CA ALA A 22 -0.95 11.95 -5.07
C ALA A 22 0.58 11.83 -4.94
N ASP A 23 1.31 12.96 -4.99
CA ASP A 23 2.75 13.01 -4.77
C ASP A 23 3.18 12.83 -3.31
N SER A 24 2.24 12.97 -2.36
CA SER A 24 2.48 12.76 -0.93
C SER A 24 2.10 11.35 -0.46
N LEU A 25 1.49 10.53 -1.33
CA LEU A 25 1.08 9.18 -1.00
C LEU A 25 2.27 8.23 -1.05
N ILE A 26 2.49 7.50 0.05
CA ILE A 26 3.49 6.45 0.16
C ILE A 26 2.76 5.12 0.27
N PHE A 27 2.88 4.29 -0.76
CA PHE A 27 2.32 2.94 -0.77
C PHE A 27 3.43 1.94 -0.45
N ALA A 28 3.44 1.43 0.78
CA ALA A 28 4.34 0.35 1.17
C ALA A 28 3.78 -0.98 0.67
N VAL A 29 4.62 -1.76 0.00
CA VAL A 29 4.25 -3.05 -0.58
C VAL A 29 5.27 -4.13 -0.25
N ASN A 30 4.80 -5.36 -0.17
CA ASN A 30 5.61 -6.55 -0.40
C ASN A 30 5.60 -6.84 -1.91
N VAL A 31 6.73 -7.25 -2.44
CA VAL A 31 6.88 -7.69 -3.84
C VAL A 31 7.48 -9.08 -3.82
N ASN A 32 6.83 -10.02 -4.51
CA ASN A 32 7.36 -11.35 -4.73
C ASN A 32 8.27 -11.34 -5.96
N LEU A 33 9.58 -11.53 -5.75
CA LEU A 33 10.58 -11.56 -6.81
C LEU A 33 11.37 -12.86 -6.70
N ASP A 34 11.33 -13.68 -7.75
CA ASP A 34 12.12 -14.92 -7.83
C ASP A 34 11.91 -15.88 -6.63
N GLY A 35 10.71 -15.86 -6.04
CA GLY A 35 10.34 -16.66 -4.87
C GLY A 35 10.72 -16.04 -3.52
N GLU A 36 11.29 -14.84 -3.51
CA GLU A 36 11.60 -14.07 -2.30
C GLU A 36 10.65 -12.87 -2.16
N THR A 37 10.06 -12.71 -0.97
CA THR A 37 9.29 -11.51 -0.65
C THR A 37 10.21 -10.37 -0.20
N LYS A 38 10.19 -9.26 -0.93
CA LYS A 38 10.97 -8.05 -0.63
C LYS A 38 10.04 -6.88 -0.34
N ARG A 39 10.42 -6.03 0.61
CA ARG A 39 9.69 -4.79 0.90
C ARG A 39 10.08 -3.70 -0.09
N GLY A 40 9.12 -2.91 -0.52
CA GLY A 40 9.33 -1.78 -1.40
C GLY A 40 8.24 -0.72 -1.27
N VAL A 41 8.41 0.35 -2.03
CA VAL A 41 7.47 1.47 -2.13
C VAL A 41 7.10 1.68 -3.59
N ILE A 42 5.80 1.79 -3.87
CA ILE A 42 5.33 2.09 -5.24
C ILE A 42 5.78 3.49 -5.63
N MET A 43 6.36 3.61 -6.82
CA MET A 43 6.73 4.88 -7.42
C MET A 43 5.50 5.49 -8.10
N THR A 44 4.87 6.48 -7.45
CA THR A 44 3.66 7.15 -7.95
C THR A 44 3.96 8.21 -9.01
N ASP A 45 5.22 8.65 -9.11
CA ASP A 45 5.73 9.59 -10.11
C ASP A 45 5.93 8.95 -11.50
N ARG A 46 5.96 7.63 -11.58
CA ARG A 46 6.21 6.88 -12.82
C ARG A 46 4.94 6.22 -13.32
N VAL A 47 4.53 6.60 -14.53
CA VAL A 47 3.45 5.93 -15.23
C VAL A 47 3.96 4.65 -15.89
N ALA A 48 3.37 3.51 -15.53
CA ALA A 48 3.58 2.28 -16.27
C ALA A 48 2.83 2.35 -17.61
N LEU A 49 3.48 1.98 -18.71
CA LEU A 49 2.84 1.90 -20.04
C LEU A 49 1.80 0.78 -20.10
N VAL A 50 1.90 -0.20 -19.21
CA VAL A 50 0.99 -1.34 -19.11
C VAL A 50 0.29 -1.30 -17.75
N PRO A 51 -1.05 -1.24 -17.69
CA PRO A 51 -1.81 -1.06 -16.45
C PRO A 51 -1.72 -2.26 -15.50
N SER A 52 -1.25 -3.42 -15.96
CA SER A 52 -1.02 -4.61 -15.14
C SER A 52 0.35 -4.64 -14.47
N THR A 53 1.16 -3.58 -14.60
CA THR A 53 2.52 -3.52 -14.08
C THR A 53 2.76 -2.22 -13.32
N VAL A 54 3.69 -2.24 -12.38
CA VAL A 54 4.03 -1.09 -11.54
C VAL A 54 5.53 -1.01 -11.29
N TRP A 55 6.03 0.21 -11.10
CA TRP A 55 7.39 0.45 -10.65
C TRP A 55 7.44 0.47 -9.13
N VAL A 56 8.30 -0.35 -8.55
CA VAL A 56 8.54 -0.40 -7.11
C VAL A 56 10.00 -0.09 -6.84
N LYS A 57 10.26 0.81 -5.88
CA LYS A 57 11.58 1.03 -5.31
C LYS A 57 11.76 0.04 -4.16
N THR A 58 12.75 -0.82 -4.26
CA THR A 58 13.15 -1.79 -3.23
C THR A 58 14.59 -1.50 -2.78
N LEU A 59 15.03 -2.15 -1.71
CA LEU A 59 16.43 -2.18 -1.31
C LEU A 59 17.05 -3.52 -1.71
N ASP A 60 18.29 -3.49 -2.20
CA ASP A 60 19.07 -4.72 -2.39
C ASP A 60 19.68 -5.22 -1.07
N GLY A 61 20.39 -6.35 -1.12
CA GLY A 61 21.04 -6.94 0.06
C GLY A 61 22.14 -6.08 0.69
N GLU A 62 22.63 -5.05 -0.01
CA GLU A 62 23.58 -4.07 0.51
C GLU A 62 22.89 -2.80 1.05
N GLY A 63 21.54 -2.74 0.99
CA GLY A 63 20.77 -1.58 1.39
C GLY A 63 20.77 -0.45 0.36
N LYS A 64 21.16 -0.69 -0.89
CA LYS A 64 21.08 0.30 -1.96
C LYS A 64 19.73 0.26 -2.65
N GLU A 65 19.29 1.42 -3.10
CA GLU A 65 18.02 1.55 -3.82
C GLU A 65 18.08 0.87 -5.18
N LYS A 66 17.09 0.03 -5.45
CA LYS A 66 16.87 -0.63 -6.73
C LYS A 66 15.45 -0.36 -7.20
N HIS A 67 15.30 -0.06 -8.48
CA HIS A 67 13.97 0.04 -9.10
C HIS A 67 13.65 -1.24 -9.83
N VAL A 68 12.49 -1.80 -9.56
CA VAL A 68 11.99 -3.03 -10.20
C VAL A 68 10.66 -2.75 -10.86
N HIS A 69 10.44 -3.36 -12.02
CA HIS A 69 9.18 -3.30 -12.75
C HIS A 69 8.52 -4.67 -12.65
N VAL A 70 7.34 -4.72 -12.03
CA VAL A 70 6.71 -5.99 -11.65
C VAL A 70 5.22 -6.00 -12.00
N PRO A 71 4.64 -7.17 -12.26
CA PRO A 71 3.19 -7.33 -12.33
C PRO A 71 2.51 -6.94 -11.01
N VAL A 72 1.33 -6.34 -11.10
CA VAL A 72 0.50 -6.02 -9.92
C VAL A 72 0.03 -7.29 -9.22
N SER A 73 0.00 -8.44 -9.91
CA SER A 73 -0.31 -9.73 -9.28
C SER A 73 0.75 -10.21 -8.29
N ASP A 74 1.99 -9.71 -8.42
CA ASP A 74 3.13 -10.11 -7.59
C ASP A 74 3.38 -9.14 -6.43
N ILE A 75 2.51 -8.15 -6.24
CA ILE A 75 2.59 -7.20 -5.12
C ILE A 75 1.48 -7.44 -4.10
N GLU A 76 1.79 -7.21 -2.84
CA GLU A 76 0.85 -7.18 -1.74
C GLU A 76 0.95 -5.81 -1.05
N LEU A 77 -0.19 -5.11 -0.93
CA LEU A 77 -0.25 -3.80 -0.32
C LEU A 77 -0.21 -3.93 1.22
N LEU A 78 0.75 -3.26 1.85
CA LEU A 78 0.93 -3.28 3.30
C LEU A 78 0.27 -2.08 3.96
N SER A 79 0.60 -0.87 3.49
CA SER A 79 0.06 0.36 4.03
C SER A 79 0.05 1.47 2.98
N VAL A 80 -0.78 2.47 3.24
CA VAL A 80 -0.87 3.69 2.46
C VAL A 80 -0.81 4.84 3.44
N GLU A 81 0.25 5.64 3.34
CA GLU A 81 0.49 6.81 4.20
C GLU A 81 0.36 8.10 3.39
N GLY A 82 -0.11 9.18 4.01
CA GLY A 82 -0.40 10.46 3.34
C GLY A 82 -0.82 11.60 4.24
#